data_AF-A0A9J6GKR5-F1
#
_entry.id   AF-A0A9J6GKR5-F1
#
_cell.length_a   1.000
_cell.length_b   1.000
_cell.length_c   1.000
_cell.angle_alpha   90.00
_cell.angle_beta   90.00
_cell.angle_gamma   90.00
#
_symmetry.space_group_name_H-M   'P 1'
#
loop_
_entity.id
_entity.type
_entity.pdbx_description
1 polymer ?
#
loop_
_entity_poly.entity_id
_entity_poly.type
_entity_poly.pdbx_seq_one_letter_code
_entity_poly.pdbx_strand_id
1 'polypeptide(L)'
;MLAQPRVVGVIRVRATNHQQQGSHDDGGNFNAPHSAGSVVDRRHIESDVARPLSSGDHEFSDNSSVNDDDDEDTTLVFRRKLQEWAVNSKSTHAAVTSLLGVLRSHTCFSSLPSSARALLQTPRSSGVSQRSGGKYRHFGVEAGVRKVLQDFPELPAELSLTFNIDGLELCKSKRTTFWVILGRVNDVQEPFVVSVFFGHSKPSDANDLLSGFVDEMKVLLDDGITVGSQTLPVMLHALVCDAPCQSVCFVHKRPSRFLQLLKVHCERGT
;
A
#
# COMPACT_ATOMS: atom_id res chain seq x y z
N MET A 1 34.89 -18.08 -1.75
CA MET A 1 33.55 -18.68 -1.97
C MET A 1 32.54 -17.92 -1.13
N LEU A 2 31.54 -17.29 -1.74
CA LEU A 2 30.39 -16.76 -1.00
C LEU A 2 29.50 -17.95 -0.61
N ALA A 3 29.22 -18.11 0.68
CA ALA A 3 28.31 -19.15 1.14
C ALA A 3 26.88 -18.78 0.72
N GLN A 4 26.23 -19.66 -0.06
CA GLN A 4 24.81 -19.55 -0.34
C GLN A 4 24.03 -19.62 0.99
N PRO A 5 23.04 -18.74 1.23
CA PRO A 5 22.19 -18.87 2.42
C PRO A 5 21.45 -20.22 2.36
N ARG A 6 21.68 -21.07 3.38
CA ARG A 6 20.95 -22.34 3.49
C ARG A 6 19.49 -22.04 3.81
N VAL A 7 18.58 -22.56 2.98
CA VAL A 7 17.14 -22.56 3.28
C VAL A 7 16.90 -23.51 4.45
N VAL A 8 16.70 -22.96 5.64
CA VAL A 8 16.36 -23.73 6.85
C VAL A 8 14.84 -23.83 6.93
N GLY A 9 14.29 -24.90 6.34
CA GLY A 9 12.86 -25.22 6.36
C GLY A 9 12.06 -24.61 5.20
N VAL A 10 11.48 -25.48 4.37
CA VAL A 10 10.31 -25.15 3.54
C VAL A 10 9.08 -25.45 4.39
N ILE A 11 8.25 -24.44 4.64
CA ILE A 11 7.00 -24.58 5.37
C ILE A 11 5.90 -24.61 4.31
N ARG A 12 4.98 -25.57 4.36
CA ARG A 12 3.84 -25.60 3.43
C ARG A 12 2.55 -25.53 4.24
N VAL A 13 2.15 -24.32 4.61
CA VAL A 13 0.89 -24.06 5.30
C VAL A 13 -0.13 -23.57 4.28
N ARG A 14 -1.21 -24.34 4.14
CA ARG A 14 -2.44 -23.98 3.44
C ARG A 14 -3.59 -24.14 4.43
N ALA A 15 -4.46 -23.14 4.56
CA ALA A 15 -5.70 -23.33 5.30
C ALA A 15 -6.50 -24.47 4.63
N THR A 16 -6.92 -25.46 5.43
CA THR A 16 -7.84 -26.51 4.97
C THR A 16 -9.22 -26.18 5.50
N ASN A 17 -10.12 -25.78 4.60
CA ASN A 17 -11.51 -25.50 4.97
C ASN A 17 -12.15 -26.79 5.49
N HIS A 18 -12.43 -26.84 6.79
CA HIS A 18 -13.29 -27.86 7.38
C HIS A 18 -14.74 -27.58 6.96
N GLN A 19 -15.14 -28.07 5.78
CA GLN A 19 -16.55 -28.30 5.50
C GLN A 19 -17.05 -29.41 6.43
N GLN A 20 -17.73 -29.04 7.52
CA GLN A 20 -18.61 -29.97 8.21
C GLN A 20 -19.89 -30.13 7.38
N GLN A 21 -20.07 -31.32 6.79
CA GLN A 21 -21.38 -31.77 6.35
C GLN A 21 -22.22 -32.14 7.59
N GLY A 22 -23.39 -31.52 7.72
CA GLY A 22 -24.40 -31.80 8.73
C GLY A 22 -25.78 -31.54 8.13
N SER A 23 -26.67 -32.52 8.22
CA SER A 23 -27.92 -32.62 7.44
C SER A 23 -29.13 -31.90 8.04
N HIS A 24 -30.14 -31.71 7.18
CA HIS A 24 -31.56 -31.35 7.41
C HIS A 24 -32.14 -31.46 8.84
N ASP A 25 -33.00 -30.50 9.20
CA ASP A 25 -34.47 -30.72 9.15
C ASP A 25 -35.29 -29.41 9.15
N ASP A 26 -36.62 -29.52 9.11
CA ASP A 26 -37.56 -28.69 8.34
C ASP A 26 -38.43 -27.66 9.13
N GLY A 27 -39.08 -26.74 8.41
CA GLY A 27 -40.40 -26.17 8.77
C GLY A 27 -40.48 -24.74 9.33
N GLY A 28 -41.19 -23.82 8.64
CA GLY A 28 -41.56 -22.51 9.23
C GLY A 28 -42.09 -21.39 8.30
N ASN A 29 -43.13 -21.63 7.50
CA ASN A 29 -43.80 -20.59 6.68
C ASN A 29 -44.65 -19.61 7.52
N PHE A 30 -44.72 -18.31 7.18
CA PHE A 30 -45.96 -17.50 7.28
C PHE A 30 -45.93 -16.15 6.52
N ASN A 31 -47.08 -15.85 5.88
CA ASN A 31 -47.40 -14.81 4.89
C ASN A 31 -47.16 -13.32 5.22
N ALA A 32 -47.04 -12.51 4.15
CA ALA A 32 -47.37 -11.07 4.09
C ALA A 32 -48.91 -10.83 3.98
N PRO A 33 -49.42 -9.57 4.01
CA PRO A 33 -49.69 -8.91 2.73
C PRO A 33 -49.63 -7.35 2.68
N HIS A 34 -49.61 -6.84 1.44
CA HIS A 34 -50.12 -5.57 0.85
C HIS A 34 -50.83 -4.50 1.73
N SER A 35 -50.85 -3.20 1.40
CA SER A 35 -51.37 -2.63 0.13
C SER A 35 -51.27 -1.09 0.02
N ALA A 36 -51.26 -0.55 -1.23
CA ALA A 36 -51.71 0.78 -1.74
C ALA A 36 -51.25 2.09 -1.03
N GLY A 37 -51.05 3.24 -1.69
CA GLY A 37 -51.30 3.66 -3.09
C GLY A 37 -52.24 4.87 -3.16
N SER A 38 -51.76 6.05 -3.60
CA SER A 38 -52.61 7.20 -3.98
C SER A 38 -51.87 8.25 -4.83
N VAL A 39 -52.61 8.93 -5.71
CA VAL A 39 -52.19 10.00 -6.64
C VAL A 39 -53.21 11.14 -6.56
N VAL A 40 -52.78 12.40 -6.45
CA VAL A 40 -53.62 13.62 -6.57
C VAL A 40 -52.84 14.71 -7.35
N ASP A 41 -53.50 15.81 -7.74
CA ASP A 41 -53.26 16.50 -9.01
C ASP A 41 -53.25 18.05 -8.94
N ARG A 42 -52.59 18.67 -9.94
CA ARG A 42 -52.89 19.97 -10.60
C ARG A 42 -52.90 21.34 -9.86
N ARG A 43 -52.02 22.24 -10.36
CA ARG A 43 -52.27 23.58 -11.00
C ARG A 43 -50.98 24.44 -10.91
N HIS A 44 -50.42 25.12 -11.93
CA HIS A 44 -50.91 25.81 -13.14
C HIS A 44 -51.63 27.15 -12.86
N ILE A 45 -50.88 28.26 -12.93
CA ILE A 45 -51.34 29.63 -13.20
C ILE A 45 -50.24 30.34 -14.02
N GLU A 46 -50.59 30.80 -15.21
CA GLU A 46 -49.86 31.84 -15.96
C GLU A 46 -50.52 33.21 -15.70
N SER A 47 -49.76 34.31 -15.84
CA SER A 47 -50.30 35.57 -16.36
C SER A 47 -49.18 36.53 -16.76
N ASP A 48 -49.24 37.02 -18.00
CA ASP A 48 -48.37 38.05 -18.58
C ASP A 48 -48.50 39.43 -17.90
N VAL A 49 -47.65 40.40 -18.29
CA VAL A 49 -48.05 41.59 -19.09
C VAL A 49 -46.91 42.63 -19.23
N ALA A 50 -46.67 43.01 -20.50
CA ALA A 50 -46.13 44.27 -21.05
C ALA A 50 -44.70 44.83 -20.74
N ARG A 51 -43.97 45.09 -21.85
CA ARG A 51 -42.98 46.18 -22.03
C ARG A 51 -43.69 47.44 -22.56
N PRO A 52 -43.08 48.65 -22.47
CA PRO A 52 -42.34 49.23 -23.63
C PRO A 52 -41.01 49.91 -23.22
N LEU A 53 -39.88 49.71 -23.90
CA LEU A 53 -39.40 50.33 -25.16
C LEU A 53 -39.05 51.84 -25.11
N SER A 54 -37.74 52.14 -25.03
CA SER A 54 -37.02 53.20 -25.77
C SER A 54 -35.50 52.93 -25.62
N SER A 55 -34.82 52.40 -26.65
CA SER A 55 -34.15 53.10 -27.77
C SER A 55 -32.79 53.70 -27.39
N GLY A 56 -31.73 53.23 -28.05
CA GLY A 56 -30.35 53.62 -27.76
C GLY A 56 -29.37 52.64 -28.42
N ASP A 57 -29.34 52.63 -29.75
CA ASP A 57 -28.51 51.73 -30.54
C ASP A 57 -27.02 52.08 -30.43
N HIS A 58 -26.14 51.07 -30.43
CA HIS A 58 -24.87 51.09 -31.17
C HIS A 58 -24.32 49.66 -31.29
N GLU A 59 -24.30 49.16 -32.52
CA GLU A 59 -23.73 47.85 -32.86
C GLU A 59 -22.19 47.89 -32.78
N PHE A 60 -21.60 46.84 -32.22
CA PHE A 60 -20.36 46.32 -32.78
C PHE A 60 -20.36 44.79 -32.72
N SER A 61 -20.35 44.17 -33.89
CA SER A 61 -20.25 42.73 -34.05
C SER A 61 -18.80 42.29 -33.90
N ASP A 62 -18.51 41.44 -32.93
CA ASP A 62 -17.38 40.52 -33.03
C ASP A 62 -17.83 39.09 -32.71
N ASN A 63 -17.73 38.23 -33.73
CA ASN A 63 -18.06 36.81 -33.64
C ASN A 63 -16.75 36.04 -33.45
N SER A 64 -16.33 35.89 -32.19
CA SER A 64 -15.31 34.94 -31.79
C SER A 64 -15.92 33.89 -30.86
N SER A 65 -16.40 32.80 -31.45
CA SER A 65 -16.62 31.55 -30.74
C SER A 65 -15.25 30.96 -30.35
N VAL A 66 -14.67 31.47 -29.28
CA VAL A 66 -13.51 30.85 -28.63
C VAL A 66 -14.06 29.72 -27.77
N ASN A 67 -13.61 28.49 -28.04
CA ASN A 67 -14.00 27.34 -27.23
C ASN A 67 -13.39 27.48 -25.83
N ASP A 68 -14.22 27.37 -24.80
CA ASP A 68 -13.78 27.06 -23.44
C ASP A 68 -13.34 25.58 -23.39
N ASP A 69 -12.12 25.31 -23.85
CA ASP A 69 -11.44 24.01 -23.69
C ASP A 69 -10.33 24.16 -22.61
N ASP A 70 -10.54 23.49 -21.48
CA ASP A 70 -9.71 23.39 -20.26
C ASP A 70 -8.23 23.85 -20.37
N ASP A 71 -7.91 25.07 -19.92
CA ASP A 71 -6.52 25.54 -19.72
C ASP A 71 -5.91 24.93 -18.44
N GLU A 72 -5.40 23.69 -18.55
CA GLU A 72 -4.63 23.03 -17.51
C GLU A 72 -3.34 23.84 -17.23
N ASP A 73 -3.34 24.65 -16.16
CA ASP A 73 -2.25 25.58 -15.78
C ASP A 73 -0.87 25.06 -16.21
N THR A 74 -0.31 25.73 -17.23
CA THR A 74 0.96 25.38 -17.85
C THR A 74 2.10 25.23 -16.81
N THR A 75 2.00 25.93 -15.69
CA THR A 75 2.92 25.82 -14.54
C THR A 75 2.84 24.45 -13.86
N LEU A 76 1.63 23.90 -13.68
CA LEU A 76 1.39 22.58 -13.10
C LEU A 76 1.88 21.48 -14.06
N VAL A 77 1.61 21.62 -15.36
CA VAL A 77 2.10 20.70 -16.40
C VAL A 77 3.63 20.66 -16.42
N PHE A 78 4.29 21.82 -16.37
CA PHE A 78 5.75 21.91 -16.28
C PHE A 78 6.28 21.28 -14.99
N ARG A 79 5.65 21.56 -13.84
CA ARG A 79 6.01 20.97 -12.55
C ARG A 79 5.93 19.44 -12.58
N ARG A 80 4.89 18.87 -13.20
CA ARG A 80 4.69 17.42 -13.36
C ARG A 80 5.84 16.79 -14.17
N LYS A 81 6.14 17.36 -15.34
CA LYS A 81 7.28 16.93 -16.18
C LYS A 81 8.62 17.00 -15.45
N LEU A 82 8.83 18.02 -14.61
CA LEU A 82 10.05 18.16 -13.80
C LEU A 82 10.13 17.13 -12.64
N GLN A 83 8.99 16.75 -12.05
CA GLN A 83 8.90 15.65 -11.07
C GLN A 83 9.25 14.31 -11.73
N GLU A 84 8.61 14.00 -12.86
CA GLU A 84 8.84 12.78 -13.65
C GLU A 84 10.30 12.66 -14.08
N TRP A 85 10.89 13.73 -14.63
CA TRP A 85 12.30 13.77 -14.99
C TRP A 85 13.20 13.46 -13.79
N ALA A 86 12.95 14.05 -12.63
CA ALA A 86 13.77 13.85 -11.43
C ALA A 86 13.74 12.39 -10.94
N VAL A 87 12.57 11.75 -11.02
CA VAL A 87 12.38 10.32 -10.66
C VAL A 87 13.05 9.42 -11.70
N ASN A 88 12.75 9.60 -12.99
CA ASN A 88 13.20 8.72 -14.08
C ASN A 88 14.71 8.79 -14.29
N SER A 89 15.31 9.98 -14.12
CA SER A 89 16.78 10.16 -14.17
C SER A 89 17.51 9.66 -12.92
N LYS A 90 16.79 9.25 -11.87
CA LYS A 90 17.34 8.87 -10.55
C LYS A 90 18.20 10.00 -9.94
N SER A 91 17.86 11.25 -10.22
CA SER A 91 18.63 12.42 -9.80
C SER A 91 18.61 12.61 -8.28
N THR A 92 19.76 12.98 -7.71
CA THR A 92 19.84 13.18 -6.25
C THR A 92 19.03 14.40 -5.80
N HIS A 93 18.47 14.36 -4.58
CA HIS A 93 17.79 15.52 -3.99
C HIS A 93 18.66 16.80 -3.97
N ALA A 94 19.99 16.66 -3.89
CA ALA A 94 20.93 17.78 -3.94
C ALA A 94 20.96 18.40 -5.35
N ALA A 95 21.15 17.59 -6.40
CA ALA A 95 21.15 18.05 -7.79
C ALA A 95 19.81 18.70 -8.17
N VAL A 96 18.68 18.05 -7.83
CA VAL A 96 17.34 18.60 -8.09
C VAL A 96 17.10 19.90 -7.33
N THR A 97 17.57 20.03 -6.08
CA THR A 97 17.45 21.28 -5.32
C THR A 97 18.33 22.40 -5.91
N SER A 98 19.53 22.07 -6.37
CA SER A 98 20.40 23.04 -7.07
C SER A 98 19.76 23.52 -8.38
N LEU A 99 19.20 22.60 -9.17
CA LEU A 99 18.48 22.94 -10.40
C LEU A 99 17.25 23.82 -10.13
N LEU A 100 16.46 23.51 -9.10
CA LEU A 100 15.34 24.36 -8.68
C LEU A 100 15.79 25.75 -8.25
N GLY A 101 16.98 25.89 -7.64
CA GLY A 101 17.58 27.18 -7.34
C GLY A 101 17.87 28.01 -8.60
N VAL A 102 18.44 27.38 -9.64
CA VAL A 102 18.69 28.01 -10.94
C VAL A 102 17.37 28.35 -11.64
N LEU A 103 16.41 27.43 -11.72
CA LEU A 103 15.12 27.69 -12.38
C LEU A 103 14.38 28.86 -11.70
N ARG A 104 14.31 28.87 -10.36
CA ARG A 104 13.65 29.93 -9.58
C ARG A 104 14.30 31.31 -9.69
N SER A 105 15.51 31.44 -10.25
CA SER A 105 16.08 32.76 -10.54
C SER A 105 15.39 33.46 -11.73
N HIS A 106 14.67 32.70 -12.56
CA HIS A 106 13.86 33.23 -13.64
C HIS A 106 12.41 33.47 -13.18
N THR A 107 11.83 34.62 -13.56
CA THR A 107 10.53 35.09 -13.03
C THR A 107 9.37 34.12 -13.29
N CYS A 108 9.32 33.50 -14.48
CA CYS A 108 8.29 32.52 -14.84
C CYS A 108 8.31 31.22 -14.00
N PHE A 109 9.37 30.95 -13.23
CA PHE A 109 9.50 29.77 -12.39
C PHE A 109 9.56 30.11 -10.88
N SER A 110 9.24 31.36 -10.52
CA SER A 110 9.21 31.84 -9.13
C SER A 110 8.22 31.07 -8.23
N SER A 111 7.22 30.42 -8.83
CA SER A 111 6.23 29.53 -8.18
C SER A 111 6.72 28.10 -7.91
N LEU A 112 7.84 27.66 -8.52
CA LEU A 112 8.35 26.30 -8.32
C LEU A 112 8.81 26.06 -6.87
N PRO A 113 8.68 24.84 -6.32
CA PRO A 113 9.17 24.55 -4.97
C PRO A 113 10.68 24.77 -4.82
N SER A 114 11.11 25.33 -3.69
CA SER A 114 12.53 25.64 -3.41
C SER A 114 13.42 24.44 -3.09
N SER A 115 12.86 23.23 -3.01
CA SER A 115 13.61 22.02 -2.69
C SER A 115 13.02 20.79 -3.35
N ALA A 116 13.88 19.82 -3.65
CA ALA A 116 13.49 18.54 -4.25
C ALA A 116 12.42 17.79 -3.43
N ARG A 117 12.41 17.94 -2.09
CA ARG A 117 11.37 17.33 -1.22
C ARG A 117 9.98 17.93 -1.46
N ALA A 118 9.91 19.23 -1.69
CA ALA A 118 8.66 19.95 -1.95
C ALA A 118 8.22 19.84 -3.42
N LEU A 119 9.17 19.67 -4.34
CA LEU A 119 8.90 19.26 -5.71
C LEU A 119 8.26 17.86 -5.73
N LEU A 120 8.97 16.84 -5.22
CA LEU A 120 8.55 15.44 -5.22
C LEU A 120 7.47 15.10 -4.16
N GLN A 121 6.88 16.11 -3.50
CA GLN A 121 5.82 15.98 -2.49
C GLN A 121 6.06 14.86 -1.45
N THR A 122 7.33 14.63 -1.05
CA THR A 122 7.69 13.48 -0.23
C THR A 122 6.96 13.54 1.13
N PRO A 123 6.19 12.51 1.54
CA PRO A 123 5.40 12.54 2.76
C PRO A 123 6.24 12.91 4.00
N ARG A 124 5.78 13.92 4.75
CA ARG A 124 6.48 14.44 5.94
C ARG A 124 6.27 13.56 7.18
N SER A 125 5.09 12.94 7.29
CA SER A 125 4.80 11.88 8.24
C SER A 125 4.84 10.53 7.52
N SER A 126 5.87 9.74 7.79
CA SER A 126 5.76 8.29 7.66
C SER A 126 4.97 7.78 8.88
N GLY A 127 4.06 6.82 8.68
CA GLY A 127 3.27 6.17 9.74
C GLY A 127 4.13 5.31 10.66
N VAL A 128 5.01 5.96 11.42
CA VAL A 128 6.01 5.35 12.29
C VAL A 128 5.50 5.42 13.72
N SER A 129 5.34 4.26 14.34
CA SER A 129 5.04 4.10 15.76
C SER A 129 6.33 3.94 16.57
N GLN A 130 6.34 4.43 17.81
CA GLN A 130 7.42 4.15 18.75
C GLN A 130 7.10 2.81 19.45
N ARG A 131 7.97 1.80 19.32
CA ARG A 131 7.79 0.44 19.87
C ARG A 131 9.12 -0.13 20.32
N SER A 132 9.16 -1.01 21.32
CA SER A 132 10.38 -1.72 21.75
C SER A 132 11.68 -0.91 21.87
N GLY A 133 11.61 0.36 22.28
CA GLY A 133 12.79 1.26 22.38
C GLY A 133 13.28 1.85 21.05
N GLY A 134 12.54 1.65 19.96
CA GLY A 134 12.86 2.12 18.62
C GLY A 134 11.64 2.61 17.82
N LYS A 135 11.87 2.84 16.54
CA LYS A 135 10.88 3.27 15.55
C LYS A 135 10.44 2.06 14.73
N TYR A 136 9.14 1.81 14.65
CA TYR A 136 8.54 0.71 13.89
C TYR A 136 7.55 1.22 12.85
N ARG A 137 7.62 0.68 11.63
CA ARG A 137 6.60 0.83 10.61
C ARG A 137 6.26 -0.52 9.99
N HIS A 138 4.97 -0.83 10.00
CA HIS A 138 4.39 -1.85 9.14
C HIS A 138 4.03 -1.22 7.78
N PHE A 139 4.29 -1.93 6.69
CA PHE A 139 3.93 -1.54 5.32
C PHE A 139 2.81 -2.42 4.75
N GLY A 140 2.64 -3.63 5.30
CA GLY A 140 1.65 -4.62 4.86
C GLY A 140 2.23 -5.64 3.91
N VAL A 141 1.89 -6.91 4.13
CA VAL A 141 2.10 -8.01 3.18
C VAL A 141 1.19 -7.79 1.97
N GLU A 142 -0.11 -7.57 2.19
CA GLU A 142 -1.08 -7.43 1.10
C GLU A 142 -0.74 -6.25 0.19
N ALA A 143 -0.42 -5.10 0.77
CA ALA A 143 -0.01 -3.90 0.03
C ALA A 143 1.26 -4.14 -0.80
N GLY A 144 2.22 -4.89 -0.25
CA GLY A 144 3.44 -5.29 -0.95
C GLY A 144 3.15 -6.23 -2.12
N VAL A 145 2.37 -7.29 -1.91
CA VAL A 145 1.96 -8.23 -2.95
C VAL A 145 1.17 -7.52 -4.06
N ARG A 146 0.18 -6.69 -3.70
CA ARG A 146 -0.61 -5.91 -4.68
C ARG A 146 0.27 -5.03 -5.55
N LYS A 147 1.25 -4.34 -4.97
CA LYS A 147 2.20 -3.53 -5.75
C LYS A 147 3.02 -4.40 -6.70
N VAL A 148 3.54 -5.53 -6.22
CA VAL A 148 4.32 -6.47 -7.05
C VAL A 148 3.49 -7.05 -8.20
N LEU A 149 2.19 -7.30 -7.99
CA LEU A 149 1.28 -7.80 -9.04
C LEU A 149 0.82 -6.73 -10.04
N GLN A 150 1.01 -5.43 -9.80
CA GLN A 150 0.62 -4.37 -10.74
C GLN A 150 1.39 -4.45 -12.07
N ASP A 151 2.63 -4.93 -12.02
CA ASP A 151 3.51 -5.06 -13.18
C ASP A 151 3.37 -6.43 -13.90
N PHE A 152 2.43 -7.28 -13.46
CA PHE A 152 2.25 -8.64 -13.98
C PHE A 152 0.96 -8.79 -14.82
N PRO A 153 1.05 -9.18 -16.10
CA PRO A 153 -0.11 -9.22 -17.00
C PRO A 153 -1.04 -10.41 -16.74
N GLU A 154 -0.53 -11.50 -16.16
CA GLU A 154 -1.30 -12.69 -15.80
C GLU A 154 -1.14 -12.96 -14.30
N LEU A 155 -2.26 -13.20 -13.61
CA LEU A 155 -2.27 -13.50 -12.18
C LEU A 155 -2.03 -15.00 -11.95
N PRO A 156 -1.17 -15.39 -10.98
CA PRO A 156 -0.93 -16.80 -10.67
C PRO A 156 -2.16 -17.43 -9.99
N ALA A 157 -2.34 -18.75 -10.15
CA ALA A 157 -3.46 -19.46 -9.52
C ALA A 157 -3.38 -19.56 -7.98
N GLU A 158 -2.18 -19.36 -7.40
CA GLU A 158 -1.90 -19.38 -5.97
C GLU A 158 -0.69 -18.48 -5.69
N LEU A 159 -0.75 -17.67 -4.63
CA LEU A 159 0.34 -16.79 -4.21
C LEU A 159 1.29 -17.51 -3.26
N SER A 160 2.33 -18.10 -3.83
CA SER A 160 3.44 -18.72 -3.11
C SER A 160 4.38 -17.65 -2.54
N LEU A 161 4.31 -17.39 -1.22
CA LEU A 161 5.05 -16.32 -0.56
C LEU A 161 6.23 -16.85 0.27
N THR A 162 7.41 -16.27 0.06
CA THR A 162 8.58 -16.45 0.92
C THR A 162 8.88 -15.16 1.67
N PHE A 163 9.17 -15.26 2.96
CA PHE A 163 9.60 -14.11 3.76
C PHE A 163 11.02 -14.29 4.29
N ASN A 164 11.74 -13.18 4.42
CA ASN A 164 13.03 -13.11 5.08
C ASN A 164 12.94 -12.12 6.25
N ILE A 165 13.51 -12.49 7.39
CA ILE A 165 13.70 -11.59 8.54
C ILE A 165 15.20 -11.47 8.80
N ASP A 166 15.70 -10.23 8.77
CA ASP A 166 17.12 -9.91 8.93
C ASP A 166 17.31 -8.74 9.93
N GLY A 167 18.46 -8.72 10.61
CA GLY A 167 18.84 -7.76 11.64
C GLY A 167 20.25 -7.22 11.40
N LEU A 168 20.36 -6.06 10.75
CA LEU A 168 21.62 -5.43 10.36
C LEU A 168 22.06 -4.33 11.34
N GLU A 169 23.33 -4.36 11.76
CA GLU A 169 23.97 -3.21 12.41
C GLU A 169 24.39 -2.16 11.38
N LEU A 170 23.71 -1.02 11.34
CA LEU A 170 23.97 0.04 10.36
C LEU A 170 25.25 0.83 10.64
N CYS A 171 25.66 0.96 11.91
CA CYS A 171 26.80 1.78 12.32
C CYS A 171 27.49 1.19 13.55
N LYS A 172 28.66 0.57 13.34
CA LYS A 172 29.52 -0.01 14.39
C LYS A 172 29.83 0.94 15.55
N SER A 173 29.91 2.25 15.28
CA SER A 173 30.20 3.29 16.28
C SER A 173 28.98 3.82 17.03
N LYS A 174 27.75 3.60 16.53
CA LYS A 174 26.51 4.18 17.09
C LYS A 174 25.53 3.15 17.67
N ARG A 175 25.86 1.85 17.61
CA ARG A 175 25.00 0.73 18.05
C ARG A 175 23.59 0.75 17.43
N THR A 176 23.42 1.36 16.26
CA THR A 176 22.11 1.42 15.59
C THR A 176 21.83 0.13 14.84
N THR A 177 20.72 -0.51 15.14
CA THR A 177 20.26 -1.75 14.51
C THR A 177 19.02 -1.50 13.66
N PHE A 178 18.96 -2.13 12.50
CA PHE A 178 17.84 -2.10 11.57
C PHE A 178 17.35 -3.53 11.38
N TRP A 179 16.08 -3.77 11.67
CA TRP A 179 15.45 -5.07 11.51
C TRP A 179 14.37 -4.96 10.45
N VAL A 180 14.38 -5.86 9.49
CA VAL A 180 13.50 -5.81 8.32
C VAL A 180 12.82 -7.16 8.11
N ILE A 181 11.53 -7.11 7.79
CA ILE A 181 10.80 -8.23 7.21
C ILE A 181 10.63 -7.93 5.73
N LEU A 182 11.22 -8.75 4.88
CA LEU A 182 11.07 -8.73 3.43
C LEU A 182 10.13 -9.86 3.01
N GLY A 183 9.23 -9.59 2.08
CA GLY A 183 8.41 -10.60 1.41
C GLY A 183 8.82 -10.73 -0.05
N ARG A 184 8.52 -11.88 -0.66
CA ARG A 184 8.68 -12.14 -2.09
C ARG A 184 7.53 -13.03 -2.55
N VAL A 185 6.91 -12.66 -3.67
CA VAL A 185 6.10 -13.60 -4.47
C VAL A 185 7.07 -14.48 -5.25
N ASN A 186 7.02 -15.80 -5.07
CA ASN A 186 8.08 -16.69 -5.53
C ASN A 186 8.26 -16.64 -7.05
N ASP A 187 7.18 -16.50 -7.81
CA ASP A 187 7.18 -16.48 -9.28
C ASP A 187 7.69 -15.14 -9.87
N VAL A 188 7.71 -14.07 -9.07
CA VAL A 188 8.02 -12.69 -9.51
C VAL A 188 9.47 -12.28 -9.21
N GLN A 189 10.13 -12.97 -8.27
CA GLN A 189 11.49 -12.70 -7.77
C GLN A 189 11.72 -11.37 -7.04
N GLU A 190 11.04 -10.27 -7.37
CA GLU A 190 11.28 -8.97 -6.71
C GLU A 190 10.83 -8.97 -5.23
N PRO A 191 11.71 -8.59 -4.28
CA PRO A 191 11.36 -8.51 -2.87
C PRO A 191 10.71 -7.16 -2.51
N PHE A 192 9.72 -7.21 -1.63
CA PHE A 192 9.04 -6.04 -1.08
C PHE A 192 9.24 -5.94 0.44
N VAL A 193 9.17 -4.72 0.98
CA VAL A 193 9.31 -4.48 2.42
C VAL A 193 7.95 -4.64 3.10
N VAL A 194 7.87 -5.53 4.09
CA VAL A 194 6.67 -5.78 4.91
C VAL A 194 6.70 -4.98 6.20
N SER A 195 7.85 -4.94 6.88
CA SER A 195 8.03 -4.21 8.15
C SER A 195 9.46 -3.74 8.31
N VAL A 196 9.63 -2.61 9.00
CA VAL A 196 10.94 -2.09 9.42
C VAL A 196 10.88 -1.67 10.89
N PHE A 197 11.89 -2.07 11.65
CA PHE A 197 12.24 -1.53 12.95
C PHE A 197 13.64 -0.89 12.91
N PHE A 198 13.80 0.26 13.55
CA PHE A 198 15.08 0.96 13.70
C PHE A 198 15.27 1.42 15.15
N GLY A 199 16.38 1.06 15.77
CA GLY A 199 16.67 1.38 17.17
C GLY A 199 18.16 1.45 17.49
N HIS A 200 18.50 1.75 18.75
CA HIS A 200 19.87 1.73 19.28
C HIS A 200 20.23 0.39 19.97
N SER A 201 19.37 -0.61 19.78
CA SER A 201 19.48 -1.98 20.26
C SER A 201 18.51 -2.84 19.45
N LYS A 202 18.71 -4.17 19.47
CA LYS A 202 17.67 -5.13 19.07
C LYS A 202 16.31 -4.78 19.73
N PRO A 203 15.17 -5.09 19.08
CA PRO A 203 13.87 -4.91 19.71
C PRO A 203 13.80 -5.68 21.03
N SER A 204 13.21 -5.05 22.05
CA SER A 204 13.09 -5.63 23.40
C SER A 204 12.02 -6.72 23.47
N ASP A 205 10.97 -6.61 22.66
CA ASP A 205 10.00 -7.67 22.37
C ASP A 205 10.02 -8.00 20.87
N ALA A 206 10.17 -9.27 20.51
CA ALA A 206 10.07 -9.74 19.13
C ALA A 206 8.64 -9.60 18.58
N ASN A 207 7.62 -9.60 19.45
CA ASN A 207 6.23 -9.38 19.04
C ASN A 207 6.01 -7.96 18.49
N ASP A 208 6.75 -6.95 18.94
CA ASP A 208 6.66 -5.59 18.38
C ASP A 208 7.15 -5.50 16.93
N LEU A 209 8.11 -6.34 16.54
CA LEU A 209 8.59 -6.47 15.16
C LEU A 209 7.58 -7.26 14.31
N LEU A 210 7.06 -8.36 14.88
CA LEU A 210 6.37 -9.41 14.13
C LEU A 210 4.85 -9.28 14.14
N SER A 211 4.22 -8.51 15.05
CA SER A 211 2.76 -8.49 15.23
C SER A 211 2.01 -8.17 13.94
N GLY A 212 2.34 -7.06 13.27
CA GLY A 212 1.64 -6.65 12.04
C GLY A 212 1.70 -7.73 10.95
N PHE A 213 2.90 -8.30 10.72
CA PHE A 213 3.11 -9.40 9.79
C PHE A 213 2.30 -10.64 10.17
N VAL A 214 2.33 -11.03 11.44
CA VAL A 214 1.63 -12.21 11.96
C VAL A 214 0.11 -12.05 11.90
N ASP A 215 -0.40 -10.84 12.14
CA ASP A 215 -1.83 -10.57 12.16
C ASP A 215 -2.40 -10.50 10.73
N GLU A 216 -1.70 -9.87 9.78
CA GLU A 216 -2.06 -9.96 8.36
C GLU A 216 -1.96 -11.40 7.84
N MET A 217 -0.85 -12.12 8.10
CA MET A 217 -0.65 -13.46 7.52
C MET A 217 -1.71 -14.48 7.95
N LYS A 218 -2.34 -14.35 9.13
CA LYS A 218 -3.48 -15.21 9.50
C LYS A 218 -4.64 -15.01 8.52
N VAL A 219 -5.09 -13.76 8.38
CA VAL A 219 -6.19 -13.37 7.50
C VAL A 219 -5.87 -13.79 6.06
N LEU A 220 -4.67 -13.48 5.57
CA LEU A 220 -4.27 -13.79 4.20
C LEU A 220 -4.21 -15.28 3.89
N LEU A 221 -3.80 -16.13 4.85
CA LEU A 221 -3.75 -17.58 4.65
C LEU A 221 -5.14 -18.25 4.63
N ASP A 222 -6.12 -17.64 5.29
CA ASP A 222 -7.50 -18.13 5.35
C ASP A 222 -8.36 -17.55 4.19
N ASP A 223 -8.28 -16.24 3.95
CA ASP A 223 -9.14 -15.51 3.01
C ASP A 223 -8.52 -15.28 1.61
N GLY A 224 -7.19 -15.30 1.49
CA GLY A 224 -6.46 -14.97 0.26
C GLY A 224 -6.31 -13.46 -0.01
N ILE A 225 -6.02 -13.08 -1.26
CA ILE A 225 -5.92 -11.68 -1.72
C ILE A 225 -6.79 -11.48 -2.97
N THR A 226 -7.77 -10.59 -2.91
CA THR A 226 -8.65 -10.27 -4.05
C THR A 226 -8.04 -9.21 -4.97
N VAL A 227 -7.70 -9.57 -6.21
CA VAL A 227 -7.22 -8.66 -7.26
C VAL A 227 -8.25 -8.62 -8.39
N GLY A 228 -8.84 -7.45 -8.65
CA GLY A 228 -9.98 -7.32 -9.55
C GLY A 228 -11.16 -8.16 -9.05
N SER A 229 -11.63 -9.11 -9.86
CA SER A 229 -12.68 -10.07 -9.51
C SER A 229 -12.16 -11.43 -9.00
N GLN A 230 -10.84 -11.64 -8.96
CA GLN A 230 -10.22 -12.93 -8.62
C GLN A 230 -9.64 -12.90 -7.20
N THR A 231 -10.07 -13.83 -6.34
CA THR A 231 -9.40 -14.08 -5.05
C THR A 231 -8.30 -15.12 -5.23
N LEU A 232 -7.06 -14.71 -4.98
CA LEU A 232 -5.87 -15.54 -5.07
C LEU A 232 -5.57 -16.18 -3.71
N PRO A 233 -5.62 -17.52 -3.57
CA PRO A 233 -5.23 -18.19 -2.33
C PRO A 233 -3.77 -17.88 -1.99
N VAL A 234 -3.46 -17.60 -0.73
CA VAL A 234 -2.07 -17.39 -0.28
C VAL A 234 -1.52 -18.67 0.33
N MET A 235 -0.26 -18.96 0.04
CA MET A 235 0.48 -20.08 0.62
C MET A 235 1.82 -19.56 1.14
N LEU A 236 2.05 -19.70 2.45
CA LEU A 236 3.35 -19.42 3.05
C LEU A 236 4.29 -20.59 2.72
N HIS A 237 5.31 -20.32 1.91
CA HIS A 237 6.29 -21.29 1.41
C HIS A 237 7.55 -21.41 2.29
N ALA A 238 8.02 -20.29 2.84
CA ALA A 238 9.20 -20.28 3.71
C ALA A 238 9.28 -19.01 4.55
N LEU A 239 9.87 -19.14 5.74
CA LEU A 239 10.27 -18.03 6.60
C LEU A 239 11.76 -18.16 6.92
N VAL A 240 12.59 -17.41 6.19
CA VAL A 240 14.05 -17.49 6.22
C VAL A 240 14.61 -16.46 7.20
N CYS A 241 15.50 -16.87 8.09
CA CYS A 241 16.15 -15.97 9.04
C CYS A 241 17.52 -16.53 9.45
N ASP A 242 18.49 -15.65 9.71
CA ASP A 242 19.82 -16.05 10.17
C ASP A 242 19.80 -16.46 11.66
N ALA A 243 20.86 -17.11 12.15
CA ALA A 243 20.90 -17.60 13.54
C ALA A 243 20.76 -16.49 14.61
N PRO A 244 21.41 -15.30 14.47
CA PRO A 244 21.10 -14.12 15.26
C PRO A 244 19.62 -13.75 15.29
N CYS A 245 18.96 -13.62 14.14
CA CYS A 245 17.54 -13.31 14.04
C CYS A 245 16.66 -14.39 14.65
N GLN A 246 16.99 -15.67 14.45
CA GLN A 246 16.27 -16.79 15.06
C GLN A 246 16.27 -16.71 16.59
N SER A 247 17.39 -16.32 17.19
CA SER A 247 17.49 -16.15 18.65
C SER A 247 16.56 -15.04 19.19
N VAL A 248 16.36 -13.97 18.41
CA VAL A 248 15.43 -12.89 18.77
C VAL A 248 13.99 -13.35 18.58
N CYS A 249 13.66 -13.94 17.43
CA CYS A 249 12.28 -14.25 17.03
C CYS A 249 11.68 -15.50 17.70
N PHE A 250 12.48 -16.54 18.01
CA PHE A 250 11.98 -17.87 18.40
C PHE A 250 12.49 -18.42 19.75
N VAL A 251 13.29 -17.65 20.50
CA VAL A 251 13.91 -18.10 21.78
C VAL A 251 13.55 -17.20 22.98
N HIS A 252 13.15 -15.95 22.78
CA HIS A 252 12.71 -15.08 23.90
C HIS A 252 11.32 -15.50 24.41
N LYS A 253 11.04 -15.29 25.70
CA LYS A 253 10.07 -16.06 26.53
C LYS A 253 8.60 -16.19 26.05
N ARG A 254 8.15 -15.46 25.03
CA ARG A 254 6.79 -15.57 24.45
C ARG A 254 6.80 -15.24 22.95
N PRO A 255 7.27 -16.13 22.06
CA PRO A 255 7.02 -15.97 20.64
C PRO A 255 5.51 -16.13 20.39
N SER A 256 4.94 -15.41 19.43
CA SER A 256 3.50 -15.51 19.12
C SER A 256 3.11 -16.96 18.79
N ARG A 257 1.85 -17.37 19.07
CA ARG A 257 1.38 -18.73 18.78
C ARG A 257 1.56 -19.12 17.30
N PHE A 258 1.45 -18.16 16.39
CA PHE A 258 1.74 -18.33 14.97
C PHE A 258 3.21 -18.69 14.72
N LEU A 259 4.16 -17.97 15.33
CA LEU A 259 5.59 -18.27 15.22
C LEU A 259 5.95 -19.61 15.89
N GLN A 260 5.22 -20.04 16.92
CA GLN A 260 5.35 -21.37 17.51
C GLN A 260 4.86 -22.47 16.55
N LEU A 261 3.72 -22.27 15.89
CA LEU A 261 3.21 -23.19 14.84
C LEU A 261 4.20 -23.33 13.68
N LEU A 262 4.84 -22.23 13.27
CA LEU A 262 5.91 -22.25 12.26
C LEU A 262 7.18 -22.96 12.77
N LYS A 263 7.56 -22.78 14.03
CA LYS A 263 8.74 -23.43 14.64
C LYS A 263 8.61 -24.96 14.65
N VAL A 264 7.43 -25.50 14.95
CA VAL A 264 7.15 -26.96 15.00
C VAL A 264 7.46 -27.66 13.67
N HIS A 265 7.43 -26.96 12.53
CA HIS A 265 7.70 -27.53 11.21
C HIS A 265 9.13 -27.28 10.69
N CYS A 266 9.99 -26.59 11.45
CA CYS A 266 11.37 -26.31 11.06
C CYS A 266 12.37 -27.38 11.55
N GLU A 267 12.04 -28.10 12.64
CA GLU A 267 12.98 -28.98 13.37
C GLU A 267 13.10 -30.42 12.80
N ARG A 268 12.87 -30.65 11.49
CA ARG A 268 13.11 -31.95 10.82
C ARG A 268 13.97 -31.82 9.55
N GLY A 269 15.14 -31.22 9.72
CA GLY A 269 16.20 -31.14 8.71
C GLY A 269 17.57 -31.41 9.33
N THR A 270 17.79 -32.64 9.81
CA THR A 270 19.10 -33.19 10.20
C THR A 270 19.75 -33.88 9.00
#